data_AF-A0A950QB92-F1
#
_entry.id   AF-A0A950QB92-F1
#
_cell.length_a   1.000
_cell.length_b   1.000
_cell.length_c   1.000
_cell.angle_alpha   90.00
_cell.angle_beta   90.00
_cell.angle_gamma   90.00
#
_symmetry.space_group_name_H-M   'P 1'
#
loop_
_entity.id
_entity.type
_entity.pdbx_description
1 polymer ?
#
loop_
_entity_poly.entity_id
_entity_poly.type
_entity_poly.pdbx_seq_one_letter_code
_entity_poly.pdbx_strand_id
1 'polypeptide(L)'
;FHDILRWTAERFGTSQAELYEQTLTAAIDALSSGPDPAGARRRKELPTGLLTLHVARKGRHGRHLLLLRIAGPKAIEVVRILHDSMDLVRHIQPGDE
;
A
#
# COMPACT_ATOMS: atom_id res chain seq x y z
N PHE A 1 -3.30 4.50 -8.26
CA PHE A 1 -4.05 3.23 -8.11
C PHE A 1 -5.31 3.16 -9.01
N HIS A 2 -5.37 3.92 -10.12
CA HIS A 2 -6.58 3.93 -10.97
C HIS A 2 -6.89 2.58 -11.62
N ASP A 3 -5.87 1.82 -12.02
CA ASP A 3 -6.11 0.49 -12.63
C ASP A 3 -6.75 -0.50 -11.64
N ILE A 4 -6.43 -0.40 -10.34
CA ILE A 4 -7.07 -1.18 -9.28
C ILE A 4 -8.56 -0.82 -9.20
N LEU A 5 -8.90 0.47 -9.23
CA LEU A 5 -10.28 0.92 -9.17
C LEU A 5 -11.06 0.56 -10.42
N ARG A 6 -10.45 0.69 -11.60
CA ARG A 6 -11.05 0.27 -12.88
C ARG A 6 -11.37 -1.22 -12.86
N TRP A 7 -10.40 -2.07 -12.53
CA TRP A 7 -10.60 -3.51 -12.44
C TRP A 7 -11.66 -3.87 -11.39
N THR A 8 -11.68 -3.17 -10.24
CA THR A 8 -12.69 -3.36 -9.20
C THR A 8 -14.09 -2.99 -9.70
N ALA A 9 -14.23 -1.88 -10.43
CA ALA A 9 -15.49 -1.45 -11.01
C ALA A 9 -15.99 -2.43 -12.07
N GLU A 10 -15.10 -2.89 -12.96
CA GLU A 10 -15.41 -3.88 -13.99
C GLU A 10 -15.84 -5.23 -13.40
N ARG A 11 -15.21 -5.66 -12.30
CA ARG A 11 -15.45 -6.98 -11.70
C ARG A 11 -16.59 -7.02 -10.68
N PHE A 12 -16.78 -5.94 -9.91
CA PHE A 12 -17.64 -5.89 -8.73
C PHE A 12 -18.62 -4.71 -8.71
N GLY A 13 -18.55 -3.80 -9.69
CA GLY A 13 -19.41 -2.63 -9.80
C GLY A 13 -18.83 -1.36 -9.18
N THR A 14 -19.38 -0.22 -9.59
CA THR A 14 -18.88 1.13 -9.23
C THR A 14 -18.96 1.40 -7.73
N SER A 15 -20.04 1.01 -7.06
CA SER A 15 -20.18 1.18 -5.60
C SER A 15 -19.08 0.47 -4.81
N GLN A 16 -18.64 -0.71 -5.28
CA GLN A 16 -17.53 -1.41 -4.65
C GLN A 16 -16.19 -0.74 -4.95
N ALA A 17 -16.01 -0.18 -6.15
CA ALA A 17 -14.82 0.60 -6.48
C ALA A 17 -14.69 1.86 -5.61
N GLU A 18 -15.80 2.57 -5.35
CA GLU A 18 -15.82 3.76 -4.47
C GLU A 18 -15.45 3.40 -3.01
N LEU A 19 -16.01 2.31 -2.46
CA LEU A 19 -15.64 1.83 -1.13
C LEU A 19 -14.16 1.41 -1.07
N TYR A 20 -13.66 0.84 -2.15
CA TYR A 20 -12.28 0.42 -2.25
C TYR A 20 -11.31 1.62 -2.36
N GLU A 21 -11.69 2.64 -3.12
CA GLU A 21 -10.96 3.91 -3.20
C GLU A 21 -10.80 4.53 -1.82
N GLN A 22 -11.89 4.67 -1.05
CA GLN A 22 -11.81 5.19 0.30
C GLN A 22 -10.89 4.36 1.22
N THR A 23 -10.79 3.05 0.97
CA THR A 23 -9.90 2.16 1.72
C THR A 23 -8.43 2.39 1.37
N LEU A 24 -8.11 2.55 0.08
CA LEU A 24 -6.77 2.90 -0.37
C LEU A 24 -6.36 4.29 0.12
N THR A 25 -7.24 5.28 -0.02
CA THR A 25 -7.01 6.65 0.43
C THR A 25 -6.77 6.71 1.94
N ALA A 26 -7.60 6.07 2.75
CA ALA A 26 -7.41 6.04 4.20
C ALA A 26 -6.09 5.39 4.64
N ALA A 27 -5.60 4.40 3.87
CA ALA A 27 -4.30 3.79 4.14
C ALA A 27 -3.13 4.71 3.78
N ILE A 28 -3.25 5.49 2.69
CA ILE A 28 -2.27 6.51 2.30
C ILE A 28 -2.27 7.68 3.29
N ASP A 29 -3.45 8.16 3.70
CA ASP A 29 -3.57 9.25 4.68
C ASP A 29 -2.97 8.90 6.03
N ALA A 30 -2.96 7.61 6.41
CA ALA A 30 -2.31 7.14 7.62
C ALA A 30 -0.78 7.35 7.60
N LEU A 31 -0.17 7.49 6.42
CA LEU A 31 1.26 7.76 6.26
C LEU A 31 1.61 9.22 6.62
N SER A 32 0.64 10.13 6.57
CA SER A 32 0.84 11.54 6.89
C SER A 32 1.28 11.79 8.34
N SER A 33 1.14 10.80 9.23
CA SER A 33 1.63 10.86 10.61
C SER A 33 3.16 10.70 10.74
N GLY A 34 3.88 10.44 9.64
CA GLY A 34 5.35 10.37 9.60
C GLY A 34 5.91 8.94 9.46
N PRO A 35 7.25 8.79 9.49
CA PRO A 35 7.98 7.58 9.07
C PRO A 35 7.73 6.32 9.91
N ASP A 36 7.00 6.44 11.02
CA ASP A 36 6.48 5.31 11.79
C ASP A 36 4.95 5.33 11.82
N PRO A 37 4.26 5.17 10.67
CA PRO A 37 2.82 5.08 10.67
C PRO A 37 2.44 3.82 11.44
N ALA A 38 1.51 3.95 12.39
CA ALA A 38 1.02 2.83 13.17
C ALA A 38 0.75 1.65 12.23
N GLY A 39 1.37 0.49 12.49
CA GLY A 39 1.19 -0.75 11.73
C GLY A 39 1.86 -0.84 10.35
N ALA A 40 2.77 0.08 9.99
CA ALA A 40 3.81 -0.21 9.00
C ALA A 40 4.75 -1.28 9.57
N ARG A 41 5.20 -2.21 8.73
CA ARG A 41 6.03 -3.35 9.17
C ARG A 41 7.23 -3.54 8.26
N ARG A 42 8.41 -3.72 8.87
CA ARG A 42 9.57 -4.29 8.19
C ARG A 42 9.30 -5.77 7.94
N ARG A 43 9.73 -6.27 6.78
CA ARG A 43 9.63 -7.66 6.39
C ARG A 43 11.03 -8.21 6.12
N LYS A 44 11.30 -9.45 6.50
CA LYS A 44 12.65 -10.03 6.40
C LYS A 44 13.06 -10.28 4.95
N GLU A 45 12.07 -10.53 4.11
CA GLU A 45 12.20 -10.73 2.67
C GLU A 45 12.42 -9.44 1.88
N LEU A 46 12.29 -8.27 2.52
CA LEU A 46 12.50 -6.98 1.88
C LEU A 46 13.92 -6.44 2.15
N PRO A 47 14.53 -5.73 1.19
CA PRO A 47 15.70 -4.91 1.42
C PRO A 47 15.56 -3.96 2.61
N THR A 48 16.71 -3.58 3.17
CA THR A 48 16.77 -2.60 4.25
C THR A 48 16.26 -1.25 3.74
N GLY A 49 15.39 -0.59 4.49
CA GLY A 49 14.82 0.72 4.12
C GLY A 49 13.38 0.64 3.61
N LEU A 50 12.93 -0.56 3.23
CA LEU A 50 11.56 -0.81 2.80
C LEU A 50 10.64 -1.27 3.93
N LEU A 51 9.41 -0.80 3.87
CA LEU A 51 8.33 -1.05 4.82
C LEU A 51 7.07 -1.45 4.05
N THR A 52 6.18 -2.17 4.70
CA THR A 52 4.86 -2.47 4.14
C THR A 52 3.74 -1.97 5.04
N LEU A 53 2.66 -1.52 4.42
CA LEU A 53 1.42 -1.16 5.10
C LEU A 53 0.25 -1.84 4.40
N HIS A 54 -0.40 -2.79 5.07
CA HIS A 54 -1.60 -3.45 4.54
C HIS A 54 -2.79 -2.48 4.57
N VAL A 55 -3.66 -2.50 3.56
CA VAL A 55 -4.78 -1.54 3.44
C VAL A 55 -6.00 -1.92 4.30
N ALA A 56 -6.16 -3.21 4.63
CA ALA A 56 -7.17 -3.65 5.58
C ALA A 56 -6.78 -3.22 7.00
N ARG A 57 -7.28 -2.05 7.41
CA ARG A 57 -6.98 -1.42 8.70
C ARG A 57 -8.23 -0.73 9.22
N LYS A 58 -8.31 -0.54 10.54
CA LYS A 58 -9.40 0.21 11.19
C LYS A 58 -10.80 -0.28 10.74
N GLY A 59 -10.98 -1.60 10.68
CA GLY A 59 -12.25 -2.23 10.26
C GLY A 59 -12.52 -2.28 8.75
N ARG A 60 -11.61 -1.75 7.92
CA ARG A 60 -11.73 -1.85 6.44
C ARG A 60 -11.17 -3.17 5.94
N HIS A 61 -11.75 -3.68 4.86
CA HIS A 61 -11.29 -4.89 4.17
C HIS A 61 -10.54 -4.52 2.89
N GLY A 62 -9.54 -5.33 2.53
CA GLY A 62 -8.84 -5.19 1.27
C GLY A 62 -7.65 -6.14 1.16
N ARG A 63 -7.22 -6.40 -0.06
CA ARG A 63 -6.15 -7.36 -0.36
C ARG A 63 -4.95 -6.70 -1.01
N HIS A 64 -4.64 -5.49 -0.57
CA HIS A 64 -3.51 -4.74 -1.08
C HIS A 64 -2.56 -4.30 0.04
N LEU A 65 -1.31 -4.14 -0.34
CA LEU A 65 -0.18 -3.72 0.47
C LEU A 65 0.47 -2.52 -0.20
N LEU A 66 0.68 -1.47 0.57
CA LEU A 66 1.56 -0.36 0.18
C LEU A 66 3.00 -0.76 0.50
N LEU A 67 3.87 -0.71 -0.50
CA LEU A 67 5.31 -0.76 -0.33
C LEU A 67 5.82 0.67 -0.15
N LEU A 68 6.56 0.91 0.93
CA LEU A 68 6.93 2.22 1.40
C LEU A 68 8.43 2.32 1.59
N ARG A 69 8.98 3.52 1.41
CA ARG A 69 10.37 3.86 1.74
C ARG A 69 10.41 5.17 2.53
N ILE A 70 11.32 5.27 3.49
CA ILE A 70 11.54 6.52 4.21
C ILE A 70 12.45 7.40 3.35
N ALA A 71 11.88 8.45 2.75
CA ALA A 71 12.61 9.39 1.91
C ALA A 71 13.27 10.54 2.70
N GLY A 72 12.95 10.66 4.00
CA GLY A 72 13.56 11.64 4.89
C GLY A 72 12.88 11.68 6.27
N PRO A 73 13.30 12.61 7.16
CA PRO A 73 12.82 12.66 8.55
C PRO A 73 11.30 12.82 8.71
N LYS A 74 10.62 13.37 7.71
CA LYS A 74 9.17 13.60 7.69
C LYS A 74 8.52 13.21 6.36
N ALA A 75 9.21 12.39 5.56
CA ALA A 75 8.76 12.03 4.23
C ALA A 75 8.73 10.51 4.08
N ILE A 76 7.57 9.99 3.69
CA ILE A 76 7.38 8.62 3.23
C ILE A 76 7.04 8.65 1.75
N GLU A 77 7.70 7.80 1.00
CA GLU A 77 7.38 7.54 -0.40
C GLU A 77 6.59 6.24 -0.49
N VAL A 78 5.49 6.27 -1.24
CA VAL A 78 4.77 5.06 -1.64
C VAL A 78 5.40 4.57 -2.94
N VAL A 79 6.21 3.52 -2.83
CA VAL A 79 6.93 2.93 -3.97
C VAL A 79 5.95 2.18 -4.87
N ARG A 80 5.11 1.31 -4.29
CA ARG A 80 4.11 0.50 -5.03
C ARG A 80 2.86 0.21 -4.19
N ILE A 81 1.78 -0.12 -4.89
CA ILE A 81 0.58 -0.74 -4.31
C ILE A 81 0.44 -2.12 -4.95
N LEU A 82 0.57 -3.17 -4.14
CA LEU A 82 0.62 -4.55 -4.59
C LEU A 82 -0.56 -5.33 -4.04
N HIS A 83 -1.07 -6.30 -4.80
CA HIS A 83 -2.09 -7.21 -4.30
C HIS A 83 -1.44 -8.31 -3.43
N ASP A 84 -2.12 -8.81 -2.40
CA ASP A 84 -1.57 -9.81 -1.46
C ASP A 84 -1.14 -11.13 -2.13
N SER A 85 -1.71 -11.43 -3.29
CA SER A 85 -1.34 -12.62 -4.07
C SER A 85 -0.09 -12.43 -4.92
N MET A 86 0.48 -11.23 -4.96
CA MET A 86 1.71 -10.95 -5.69
C MET A 86 2.93 -11.33 -4.86
N ASP A 87 3.95 -11.89 -5.52
CA ASP A 87 5.24 -12.16 -4.89
C ASP A 87 5.98 -10.84 -4.68
N LEU A 88 6.00 -10.38 -3.42
CA LEU A 88 6.52 -9.09 -3.02
C LEU A 88 7.95 -8.85 -3.52
N VAL A 89 8.82 -9.87 -3.49
CA VAL A 89 10.24 -9.75 -3.84
C VAL A 89 10.41 -9.53 -5.35
N ARG A 90 9.57 -10.16 -6.18
CA ARG A 90 9.62 -10.03 -7.65
C ARG A 90 9.19 -8.66 -8.16
N HIS A 91 8.54 -7.87 -7.30
CA HIS A 91 8.05 -6.55 -7.66
C HIS A 91 8.93 -5.42 -7.13
N ILE A 92 10.10 -5.74 -6.57
CA ILE A 92 11.13 -4.78 -6.18
C ILE A 92 12.13 -4.71 -7.33
N GLN A 93 12.32 -3.51 -7.89
CA GLN A 93 13.30 -3.27 -8.94
C GLN A 93 14.63 -2.81 -8.33
N PRO A 94 15.77 -3.02 -9.03
CA PRO A 94 17.03 -2.40 -8.66
C PRO A 94 16.86 -0.87 -8.65
N GLY A 95 16.90 -0.25 -7.47
CA GLY A 95 16.62 1.18 -7.27
C GLY A 95 15.43 1.50 -6.36
N ASP A 96 14.64 0.49 -5.97
CA ASP A 96 13.61 0.64 -4.93
C ASP A 96 14.20 0.63 -3.50
N GLU A 97 15.52 0.41 -3.35
CA GLU A 97 16.29 0.43 -2.08
C GLU A 97 16.61 1.85 -1.56
#